data_AF-A0A7K6SHA0-F1
#
_entry.id   AF-A0A7K6SHA0-F1
#
_cell.length_a   1.000
_cell.length_b   1.000
_cell.length_c   1.000
_cell.angle_alpha   90.00
_cell.angle_beta   90.00
_cell.angle_gamma   90.00
#
_symmetry.space_group_name_H-M   'P 1'
#
loop_
_entity.id
_entity.type
_entity.pdbx_description
1 polymer ?
#
loop_
_entity_poly.entity_id
_entity_poly.type
_entity_poly.pdbx_seq_one_letter_code
_entity_poly.pdbx_strand_id
1 'polypeptide(L)'
;GGGGGGGGPGGGLQHETQELASKRVDIQNKRFYLDVKQNAKGRFLKIAEVGAGGNKSRLTLSMSVAVEFRDYLGDFIEHYAQLGPSQPPELAQAADEPRRALKSEFLVRENRKYYMDLKENQRGRFLRVRQTVNRGPGLGSTQGQTIALPAQGLIEFRDALAKLIDDY
;
A
#
# COMPACT_ATOMS: atom_id res chain seq x y z
N GLY A 1 -26.41 48.67 3.87
CA GLY A 1 -26.49 47.21 4.15
C GLY A 1 -26.38 46.52 2.82
N GLY A 2 -25.39 45.66 2.58
CA GLY A 2 -25.27 44.33 3.19
C GLY A 2 -26.14 43.38 2.36
N GLY A 3 -25.69 42.30 1.75
CA GLY A 3 -24.43 41.57 1.75
C GLY A 3 -24.76 40.16 1.26
N GLY A 4 -23.81 39.49 0.59
CA GLY A 4 -23.81 38.04 0.33
C GLY A 4 -24.73 37.60 -0.82
N GLY A 5 -24.28 36.79 -1.78
CA GLY A 5 -23.30 35.72 -1.66
C GLY A 5 -24.02 34.42 -2.03
N GLY A 6 -23.69 33.87 -3.19
CA GLY A 6 -24.27 32.62 -3.67
C GLY A 6 -23.39 31.98 -4.74
N GLY A 7 -22.07 32.09 -4.59
CA GLY A 7 -21.14 31.25 -5.33
C GLY A 7 -21.00 29.90 -4.63
N GLY A 8 -21.24 28.82 -5.35
CA GLY A 8 -20.87 27.45 -4.97
C GLY A 8 -21.53 26.38 -5.83
N PRO A 9 -20.93 25.19 -5.98
CA PRO A 9 -19.51 24.97 -6.28
C PRO A 9 -19.30 23.92 -7.40
N GLY A 10 -18.09 23.94 -7.99
CA GLY A 10 -17.26 22.75 -8.16
C GLY A 10 -17.77 21.60 -9.05
N GLY A 11 -17.27 21.55 -10.27
CA GLY A 11 -17.36 20.35 -11.11
C GLY A 11 -16.34 20.34 -12.26
N GLY A 12 -15.17 20.93 -12.08
CA GLY A 12 -14.12 20.91 -13.10
C GLY A 12 -13.62 19.50 -13.37
N LEU A 13 -13.89 18.99 -14.58
CA LEU A 13 -13.00 18.11 -15.36
C LEU A 13 -12.45 16.86 -14.62
N GLN A 14 -13.30 16.10 -13.91
CA GLN A 14 -13.00 14.71 -13.62
C GLN A 14 -13.13 13.88 -14.91
N HIS A 15 -12.08 13.81 -15.72
CA HIS A 15 -12.02 12.85 -16.81
C HIS A 15 -12.13 11.42 -16.23
N GLU A 16 -13.31 10.82 -16.41
CA GLU A 16 -13.56 9.45 -16.89
C GLU A 16 -12.71 8.32 -16.28
N THR A 17 -12.51 8.32 -14.96
CA THR A 17 -11.95 7.14 -14.27
C THR A 17 -13.10 6.25 -13.80
N GLN A 18 -13.33 5.15 -14.52
CA GLN A 18 -14.32 4.14 -14.17
C GLN A 18 -13.75 3.17 -13.12
N GLU A 19 -14.54 2.87 -12.10
CA GLU A 19 -14.25 1.76 -11.17
C GLU A 19 -14.83 0.46 -11.74
N LEU A 20 -13.97 -0.54 -11.93
CA LEU A 20 -14.34 -1.83 -12.52
C LEU A 20 -14.65 -2.87 -11.44
N ALA A 21 -13.89 -2.84 -10.35
CA ALA A 21 -14.09 -3.67 -9.16
C ALA A 21 -13.56 -2.96 -7.92
N SER A 22 -14.15 -3.30 -6.78
CA SER A 22 -13.62 -2.93 -5.47
C SER A 22 -13.72 -4.13 -4.53
N LYS A 23 -12.63 -4.43 -3.82
CA LYS A 23 -12.58 -5.46 -2.78
C LYS A 23 -12.07 -4.82 -1.49
N ARG A 24 -12.81 -5.06 -0.40
CA ARG A 24 -12.38 -4.69 0.95
C ARG A 24 -11.76 -5.90 1.65
N VAL A 25 -10.66 -5.66 2.35
CA VAL A 25 -9.95 -6.63 3.19
C VAL A 25 -9.75 -6.00 4.56
N ASP A 26 -10.27 -6.63 5.61
CA ASP A 26 -10.18 -6.14 6.98
C ASP A 26 -9.09 -6.92 7.73
N ILE A 27 -8.01 -6.24 8.13
CA ILE A 27 -6.85 -6.88 8.77
C ILE A 27 -6.57 -6.17 10.08
N GLN A 28 -6.75 -6.88 11.21
CA GLN A 28 -6.64 -6.32 12.55
C GLN A 28 -7.53 -5.07 12.71
N ASN A 29 -6.92 -3.91 12.98
CA ASN A 29 -7.60 -2.62 13.14
C ASN A 29 -7.47 -1.73 11.89
N LYS A 30 -7.17 -2.32 10.73
CA LYS A 30 -7.02 -1.63 9.46
C LYS A 30 -7.99 -2.18 8.42
N ARG A 31 -8.41 -1.30 7.52
CA ARG A 31 -9.26 -1.64 6.37
C ARG A 31 -8.51 -1.31 5.09
N PHE A 32 -8.38 -2.28 4.22
CA PHE A 32 -7.77 -2.10 2.91
C PHE A 32 -8.85 -2.15 1.83
N TYR A 33 -8.79 -1.21 0.89
CA TYR A 33 -9.66 -1.17 -0.28
C TYR A 33 -8.78 -1.34 -1.52
N LEU A 34 -9.05 -2.38 -2.30
CA LEU A 34 -8.36 -2.72 -3.53
C LEU A 34 -9.32 -2.42 -4.68
N ASP A 35 -9.12 -1.28 -5.34
CA ASP A 35 -9.99 -0.81 -6.41
C ASP A 35 -9.28 -0.97 -7.76
N VAL A 36 -9.84 -1.79 -8.65
CA VAL A 36 -9.43 -1.84 -10.06
C VAL A 36 -10.15 -0.72 -10.79
N LYS A 37 -9.40 0.18 -11.41
CA LYS A 37 -9.93 1.35 -12.12
C LYS A 37 -9.36 1.43 -13.52
N GLN A 38 -10.09 2.09 -14.41
CA GLN A 38 -9.67 2.32 -15.78
C GLN A 38 -9.89 3.78 -16.16
N ASN A 39 -8.90 4.37 -16.83
CA ASN A 39 -9.00 5.69 -17.42
C ASN A 39 -8.41 5.67 -18.84
N ALA A 40 -8.30 6.83 -19.49
CA ALA A 40 -7.74 6.94 -20.84
C ALA A 40 -6.29 6.41 -21.00
N LYS A 41 -5.53 6.27 -19.90
CA LYS A 41 -4.16 5.71 -19.91
C LYS A 41 -4.13 4.19 -19.72
N GLY A 42 -5.28 3.57 -19.44
CA GLY A 42 -5.41 2.14 -19.20
C GLY A 42 -5.89 1.80 -17.80
N ARG A 43 -5.75 0.52 -17.46
CA ARG A 43 -6.21 -0.09 -16.21
C ARG A 43 -5.12 -0.04 -15.13
N PHE A 44 -5.53 0.20 -13.90
CA PHE A 44 -4.63 0.28 -12.75
C PHE A 44 -5.32 -0.15 -11.46
N LEU A 45 -4.52 -0.55 -10.48
CA LEU A 45 -4.98 -0.90 -9.14
C LEU A 45 -4.66 0.23 -8.17
N LYS A 46 -5.67 0.64 -7.39
CA LYS A 46 -5.51 1.54 -6.27
C LYS A 46 -5.71 0.77 -4.97
N ILE A 47 -4.71 0.81 -4.09
CA ILE A 47 -4.79 0.21 -2.76
C ILE A 47 -4.91 1.35 -1.76
N ALA A 48 -6.00 1.44 -1.00
CA ALA A 48 -6.15 2.39 0.09
C ALA A 48 -6.07 1.67 1.43
N GLU A 49 -5.33 2.22 2.38
CA GLU A 49 -5.29 1.79 3.77
C GLU A 49 -6.03 2.82 4.63
N VAL A 50 -6.92 2.35 5.49
CA VAL A 50 -7.58 3.14 6.52
C VAL A 50 -7.25 2.53 7.88
N GLY A 51 -6.48 3.25 8.69
CA GLY A 51 -6.13 2.82 10.05
C GLY A 51 -7.18 3.23 11.09
N ALA A 52 -7.10 2.62 12.27
CA ALA A 52 -8.03 2.86 13.39
C ALA A 52 -8.13 4.32 13.85
N GLY A 53 -7.08 5.11 13.66
CA GLY A 53 -7.06 6.54 14.01
C GLY A 53 -7.59 7.47 12.91
N GLY A 54 -8.21 6.91 11.86
CA GLY A 54 -8.68 7.68 10.71
C GLY A 54 -7.57 8.09 9.73
N ASN A 55 -6.31 7.68 10.00
CA ASN A 55 -5.20 7.89 9.09
C ASN A 55 -5.44 7.10 7.79
N LYS A 56 -5.37 7.80 6.66
CA LYS A 56 -5.57 7.22 5.33
C LYS A 56 -4.27 7.32 4.54
N SER A 57 -3.88 6.24 3.90
CA SER A 57 -2.81 6.23 2.92
C SER A 57 -3.23 5.42 1.71
N ARG A 58 -2.48 5.55 0.61
CA ARG A 58 -2.81 4.84 -0.64
C ARG A 58 -1.56 4.50 -1.42
N LEU A 59 -1.68 3.53 -2.30
CA LEU A 59 -0.71 3.13 -3.31
C LEU A 59 -1.42 3.05 -4.66
N THR A 60 -0.72 3.30 -5.76
CA THR A 60 -1.29 3.13 -7.10
C THR A 60 -0.31 2.37 -7.98
N LEU A 61 -0.75 1.23 -8.47
CA LEU A 61 0.03 0.25 -9.21
C LEU A 61 -0.54 0.12 -10.63
N SER A 62 0.32 -0.05 -11.63
CA SER A 62 -0.13 -0.64 -12.89
C SER A 62 -0.53 -2.10 -12.66
N MET A 63 -1.33 -2.67 -13.55
CA MET A 63 -1.70 -4.09 -13.44
C MET A 63 -0.47 -5.01 -13.50
N SER A 64 0.53 -4.68 -14.33
CA SER A 64 1.81 -5.40 -14.37
C SER A 64 2.54 -5.40 -13.03
N VAL A 65 2.62 -4.24 -12.37
CA VAL A 65 3.23 -4.12 -11.03
C VAL A 65 2.40 -4.85 -9.97
N ALA A 66 1.08 -4.92 -10.13
CA ALA A 66 0.21 -5.67 -9.22
C ALA A 66 0.48 -7.19 -9.27
N VAL A 67 0.76 -7.75 -10.46
CA VAL A 67 1.17 -9.15 -10.63
C VAL A 67 2.48 -9.43 -9.91
N GLU A 68 3.52 -8.62 -10.19
CA GLU A 68 4.82 -8.76 -9.52
C GLU A 68 4.67 -8.61 -7.99
N PHE A 69 3.85 -7.66 -7.54
CA PHE A 69 3.56 -7.49 -6.11
C PHE A 69 2.85 -8.70 -5.49
N ARG A 70 1.92 -9.35 -6.20
CA ARG A 70 1.27 -10.60 -5.76
C ARG A 70 2.30 -11.71 -5.55
N ASP A 71 3.26 -11.84 -6.46
CA ASP A 71 4.29 -12.88 -6.39
C ASP A 71 5.23 -12.63 -5.20
N TYR A 72 5.70 -11.39 -5.02
CA TYR A 72 6.48 -11.00 -3.83
C TYR A 72 5.73 -11.22 -2.52
N LEU A 73 4.41 -11.00 -2.47
CA LEU A 73 3.61 -11.32 -1.28
C LEU A 73 3.71 -12.82 -0.93
N GLY A 74 3.76 -13.71 -1.93
CA GLY A 74 4.04 -15.13 -1.74
C GLY A 74 5.37 -15.36 -1.02
N ASP A 75 6.44 -14.77 -1.54
CA ASP A 75 7.79 -14.89 -0.96
C ASP A 75 7.88 -14.33 0.47
N PHE A 76 7.11 -13.29 0.78
CA PHE A 76 7.02 -12.72 2.13
C PHE A 76 6.21 -13.62 3.07
N ILE A 77 5.14 -14.25 2.59
CA ILE A 77 4.32 -15.20 3.37
C ILE A 77 5.17 -16.43 3.74
N GLU A 78 5.90 -16.99 2.78
CA GLU A 78 6.77 -18.15 3.02
C GLU A 78 7.86 -17.83 4.04
N HIS A 79 8.51 -16.67 3.89
CA HIS A 79 9.50 -16.23 4.86
C HIS A 79 8.87 -15.99 6.24
N TYR A 80 7.70 -15.34 6.30
CA TYR A 80 6.98 -15.09 7.55
C TYR A 80 6.60 -16.39 8.28
N ALA A 81 6.22 -17.43 7.55
CA ALA A 81 5.89 -18.74 8.13
C ALA A 81 7.10 -19.46 8.75
N GLN A 82 8.31 -19.17 8.28
CA GLN A 82 9.55 -19.72 8.83
C GLN A 82 10.07 -18.94 10.04
N LEU A 83 9.56 -17.73 10.27
CA LEU A 83 9.95 -16.94 11.43
C LEU A 83 9.31 -17.54 12.69
N GLY A 84 10.14 -17.80 13.71
CA GLY A 84 9.69 -18.17 15.05
C GLY A 84 8.81 -17.10 15.72
N PRO A 85 8.39 -17.33 16.98
CA PRO A 85 7.57 -16.38 17.72
C PRO A 85 8.21 -14.98 17.73
N SER A 86 7.36 -13.94 17.69
CA SER A 86 7.79 -12.55 17.78
C SER A 86 8.64 -12.34 19.03
N GLN A 87 9.65 -11.47 18.96
CA GLN A 87 10.47 -11.20 20.13
C GLN A 87 9.62 -10.57 21.24
N PRO A 88 9.84 -10.96 22.52
CA PRO A 88 9.18 -10.33 23.66
C PRO A 88 9.32 -8.81 23.61
N PRO A 89 8.26 -8.06 24.00
CA PRO A 89 8.26 -6.60 23.94
C PRO A 89 9.41 -5.98 24.74
N GLU A 90 9.91 -6.65 25.78
CA GLU A 90 11.04 -6.21 26.63
C GLU A 90 12.37 -6.22 25.85
N LEU A 91 12.64 -7.29 25.08
CA LEU A 91 13.82 -7.37 24.21
C LEU A 91 13.68 -6.44 23.00
N ALA A 92 12.44 -6.25 22.52
CA ALA A 92 12.15 -5.32 21.45
C ALA A 92 12.36 -3.85 21.87
N GLN A 93 12.21 -3.50 23.16
CA GLN A 93 12.41 -2.15 23.70
C GLN A 93 13.89 -1.80 23.91
N ALA A 94 14.73 -2.78 24.24
CA ALA A 94 16.17 -2.57 24.49
C ALA A 94 17.00 -2.33 23.21
N ALA A 95 16.48 -2.71 22.04
CA ALA A 95 17.14 -2.49 20.76
C ALA A 95 16.75 -1.12 20.16
N ASP A 96 17.45 -0.06 20.56
CA ASP A 96 17.43 1.29 19.95
C ASP A 96 18.08 1.34 18.56
N GLU A 97 18.21 0.20 17.89
CA GLU A 97 18.67 0.13 16.50
C GLU A 97 17.47 0.34 15.57
N PRO A 98 17.63 1.03 14.43
CA PRO A 98 16.56 1.18 13.44
C PRO A 98 16.19 -0.21 12.90
N ARG A 99 15.20 -0.88 13.53
CA ARG A 99 14.88 -2.30 13.29
C ARG A 99 14.98 -2.62 11.80
N ARG A 100 16.08 -3.31 11.46
CA ARG A 100 16.40 -3.73 10.11
C ARG A 100 15.24 -4.56 9.61
N ALA A 101 14.89 -4.42 8.34
CA ALA A 101 13.87 -5.26 7.75
C ALA A 101 14.30 -6.73 7.89
N LEU A 102 13.36 -7.59 8.33
CA LEU A 102 13.53 -9.04 8.40
C LEU A 102 13.75 -9.61 6.99
N LYS A 103 13.04 -9.04 6.02
CA LYS A 103 13.21 -9.26 4.58
C LYS A 103 12.91 -7.96 3.84
N SER A 104 13.70 -7.64 2.83
CA SER A 104 13.48 -6.47 1.97
C SER A 104 13.53 -6.89 0.51
N GLU A 105 12.55 -6.44 -0.25
CA GLU A 105 12.51 -6.58 -1.71
C GLU A 105 12.24 -5.21 -2.33
N PHE A 106 12.59 -5.06 -3.60
CA PHE A 106 12.21 -3.87 -4.34
C PHE A 106 11.88 -4.17 -5.79
N LEU A 107 11.00 -3.34 -6.33
CA LEU A 107 10.58 -3.35 -7.72
C LEU A 107 10.81 -1.97 -8.32
N VAL A 108 11.31 -1.91 -9.55
CA VAL A 108 11.43 -0.66 -10.31
C VAL A 108 10.58 -0.77 -11.55
N ARG A 109 9.73 0.25 -11.78
CA ARG A 109 8.94 0.37 -13.00
C ARG A 109 8.96 1.81 -13.46
N GLU A 110 9.42 2.04 -14.68
CA GLU A 110 9.57 3.40 -15.24
C GLU A 110 10.38 4.30 -14.28
N ASN A 111 9.80 5.39 -13.81
CA ASN A 111 10.39 6.31 -12.84
C ASN A 111 9.94 6.06 -11.39
N ARG A 112 9.34 4.90 -11.12
CA ARG A 112 8.82 4.53 -9.80
C ARG A 112 9.61 3.38 -9.22
N LYS A 113 9.88 3.47 -7.92
CA LYS A 113 10.48 2.38 -7.13
C LYS A 113 9.57 2.04 -5.97
N TYR A 114 9.30 0.75 -5.82
CA TYR A 114 8.47 0.17 -4.78
C TYR A 114 9.38 -0.61 -3.84
N TYR A 115 9.51 -0.15 -2.61
CA TYR A 115 10.26 -0.83 -1.55
C TYR A 115 9.28 -1.62 -0.69
N MET A 116 9.60 -2.87 -0.40
CA MET A 116 8.79 -3.77 0.41
C MET A 116 9.66 -4.29 1.55
N ASP A 117 9.37 -3.86 2.77
CA ASP A 117 10.14 -4.21 3.96
C ASP A 117 9.25 -4.97 4.94
N LEU A 118 9.51 -6.26 5.18
CA LEU A 118 8.92 -6.97 6.30
C LEU A 118 9.64 -6.54 7.57
N LYS A 119 8.92 -5.94 8.51
CA LYS A 119 9.47 -5.37 9.73
C LYS A 119 8.74 -5.91 10.96
N GLU A 120 9.39 -5.83 12.11
CA GLU A 120 8.81 -6.15 13.40
C GLU A 120 8.72 -4.91 14.28
N ASN A 121 7.63 -4.75 15.02
CA ASN A 121 7.55 -3.77 16.09
C ASN A 121 6.78 -4.30 17.30
N GLN A 122 6.56 -3.45 18.32
CA GLN A 122 5.83 -3.81 19.54
C GLN A 122 4.39 -4.28 19.28
N ARG A 123 3.79 -3.93 18.13
CA ARG A 123 2.45 -4.37 17.71
C ARG A 123 2.50 -5.66 16.87
N GLY A 124 3.69 -6.21 16.62
CA GLY A 124 3.93 -7.39 15.81
C GLY A 124 4.61 -7.09 14.47
N ARG A 125 4.57 -8.07 13.56
CA ARG A 125 5.20 -7.99 12.24
C ARG A 125 4.27 -7.37 11.20
N PHE A 126 4.83 -6.58 10.29
CA PHE A 126 4.09 -5.91 9.22
C PHE A 126 4.97 -5.72 7.99
N LEU A 127 4.35 -5.82 6.81
CA LEU A 127 4.98 -5.49 5.54
C LEU A 127 4.73 -4.01 5.22
N ARG A 128 5.79 -3.22 5.14
CA ARG A 128 5.73 -1.83 4.72
C ARG A 128 6.01 -1.73 3.23
N VAL A 129 5.06 -1.20 2.46
CA VAL A 129 5.21 -0.97 1.02
C VAL A 129 5.28 0.51 0.76
N ARG A 130 6.41 1.00 0.24
CA ARG A 130 6.67 2.42 -0.05
C ARG A 130 6.96 2.61 -1.53
N GLN A 131 6.15 3.43 -2.18
CA GLN A 131 6.38 3.92 -3.53
C GLN A 131 7.07 5.28 -3.51
N THR A 132 8.20 5.38 -4.20
CA THR A 132 8.89 6.64 -4.49
C THR A 132 8.88 6.92 -5.99
N VAL A 133 8.86 8.20 -6.36
CA VAL A 133 8.98 8.64 -7.76
C VAL A 133 10.31 9.36 -7.91
N ASN A 134 11.17 8.88 -8.79
CA ASN A 134 12.40 9.58 -9.16
C ASN A 134 12.04 10.63 -10.22
N ARG A 135 12.02 11.91 -9.83
CA ARG A 135 11.75 13.04 -10.75
C ARG A 135 13.00 13.66 -11.38
N GLY A 136 14.13 12.95 -11.33
CA GLY A 136 15.42 13.44 -11.81
C GLY A 136 16.13 14.40 -10.84
N PRO A 137 17.36 14.85 -11.16
CA PRO A 137 18.13 15.77 -10.33
C PRO A 137 17.42 17.13 -10.23
N GLY A 138 17.28 17.67 -9.01
CA GLY A 138 16.76 19.03 -8.78
C GLY A 138 15.26 19.16 -8.47
N LEU A 139 14.45 18.13 -8.73
CA LEU A 139 13.07 18.04 -8.26
C LEU A 139 13.02 17.05 -7.11
N GLY A 140 13.01 17.55 -5.87
CA GLY A 140 13.02 16.74 -4.64
C GLY A 140 12.04 15.56 -4.68
N SER A 141 12.42 14.46 -4.00
CA SER A 141 11.56 13.28 -3.89
C SER A 141 10.21 13.69 -3.30
N THR A 142 9.14 13.53 -4.07
CA THR A 142 7.78 13.76 -3.54
C THR A 142 7.55 12.75 -2.42
N GLN A 143 6.94 13.21 -1.31
CA GLN A 143 6.62 12.41 -0.13
C GLN A 143 6.07 11.03 -0.57
N GLY A 144 6.89 9.99 -0.41
CA GLY A 144 6.61 8.66 -0.94
C GLY A 144 5.29 8.13 -0.38
N GLN A 145 4.46 7.55 -1.25
CA GLN A 145 3.21 6.93 -0.82
C GLN A 145 3.52 5.61 -0.12
N THR A 146 2.97 5.40 1.08
CA THR A 146 3.30 4.22 1.91
C THR A 146 2.05 3.59 2.51
N ILE A 147 1.99 2.26 2.49
CA ILE A 147 1.03 1.45 3.23
C ILE A 147 1.76 0.45 4.13
N ALA A 148 1.11 -0.04 5.18
CA ALA A 148 1.65 -1.00 6.13
C ALA A 148 0.63 -2.11 6.42
N LEU A 149 0.87 -3.29 5.86
CA LEU A 149 0.01 -4.46 5.97
C LEU A 149 0.46 -5.32 7.17
N PRO A 150 -0.42 -5.61 8.14
CA PRO A 150 -0.08 -6.57 9.19
C PRO A 150 0.24 -7.95 8.60
N ALA A 151 1.30 -8.60 9.09
CA ALA A 151 1.81 -9.85 8.50
C ALA A 151 0.77 -10.99 8.53
N GLN A 152 -0.10 -10.98 9.54
CA GLN A 152 -1.16 -11.99 9.71
C GLN A 152 -2.21 -11.96 8.59
N GLY A 153 -2.36 -10.84 7.89
CA GLY A 153 -3.32 -10.69 6.79
C GLY A 153 -2.70 -10.76 5.39
N LEU A 154 -1.41 -11.11 5.27
CA LEU A 154 -0.75 -11.15 3.95
C LEU A 154 -1.38 -12.17 3.01
N ILE A 155 -1.82 -13.33 3.53
CA ILE A 155 -2.46 -14.38 2.73
C ILE A 155 -3.79 -13.87 2.17
N GLU A 156 -4.69 -13.37 3.02
CA GLU A 156 -5.99 -12.84 2.59
C GLU A 156 -5.81 -11.67 1.61
N PHE A 157 -4.85 -10.79 1.86
CA PHE A 157 -4.55 -9.68 0.96
C PHE A 157 -4.04 -10.17 -0.41
N ARG A 158 -3.13 -11.16 -0.43
CA ARG A 158 -2.61 -11.77 -1.66
C ARG A 158 -3.73 -12.44 -2.44
N ASP A 159 -4.60 -13.19 -1.80
CA ASP A 159 -5.67 -13.93 -2.46
C ASP A 159 -6.73 -12.98 -3.03
N ALA A 160 -7.07 -11.92 -2.29
CA ALA A 160 -7.92 -10.84 -2.79
C ALA A 160 -7.30 -10.14 -4.02
N LEU A 161 -6.00 -9.88 -3.98
CA LEU A 161 -5.26 -9.29 -5.08
C LEU A 161 -5.21 -10.22 -6.30
N ALA A 162 -4.90 -11.50 -6.10
CA ALA A 162 -4.84 -12.51 -7.15
C ALA A 162 -6.18 -12.62 -7.89
N LYS A 163 -7.28 -12.70 -7.13
CA LYS A 163 -8.63 -12.72 -7.72
C LYS A 163 -8.90 -11.51 -8.61
N LEU A 164 -8.54 -10.30 -8.15
CA LEU A 164 -8.73 -9.08 -8.93
C LEU A 164 -7.87 -9.02 -10.19
N ILE A 165 -6.68 -9.62 -10.16
CA ILE A 165 -5.77 -9.72 -11.31
C ILE A 165 -6.26 -10.75 -12.33
N ASP A 166 -6.80 -11.87 -11.86
CA ASP A 166 -7.31 -12.92 -12.74
C ASP A 166 -8.61 -12.48 -13.43
N ASP A 167 -9.46 -11.70 -12.73
CA ASP A 167 -10.72 -11.19 -13.24
C ASP A 167 -10.56 -9.96 -14.17
N TYR A 168 -9.45 -9.20 -14.08
CA TYR A 168 -9.23 -7.92 -14.79
C TYR A 168 -7.78 -7.68 -15.22
#